data_AF-A0A920QTY8-F1
#
_entry.id   AF-A0A920QTY8-F1
#
_cell.length_a   1.000
_cell.length_b   1.000
_cell.length_c   1.000
_cell.angle_alpha   90.00
_cell.angle_beta   90.00
_cell.angle_gamma   90.00
#
_symmetry.space_group_name_H-M   'P 1'
#
loop_
_entity.id
_entity.type
_entity.pdbx_description
1 polymer ?
#
loop_
_entity_poly.entity_id
_entity_poly.type
_entity_poly.pdbx_seq_one_letter_code
_entity_poly.pdbx_strand_id
1 'polypeptide(L)'
;MEPWITLGEKIGCKSLAEGHYLGAENASDEMDEDTFAAINRAVFKAVDMFNADKRKYLHYLIDNNPGFAEIAGRYGGITVDDFSLPRFRYTKDTHYSEETIEDTFNWMMRWGLLDGEACSTDLVDSRVASPALADD
;
A
#
# COMPACT_ATOMS: atom_id res chain seq x y z
N MET A 1 -4.93 -10.62 -1.42
CA MET A 1 -3.65 -9.89 -1.32
C MET A 1 -2.51 -10.91 -1.30
N GLU A 2 -1.34 -10.57 -1.82
CA GLU A 2 -0.15 -11.43 -1.69
C GLU A 2 0.20 -11.67 -0.21
N PRO A 3 0.75 -12.84 0.16
CA PRO A 3 1.18 -13.97 -0.69
C PRO A 3 0.07 -14.99 -1.05
N TRP A 4 -1.18 -14.73 -0.65
CA TRP A 4 -2.27 -15.71 -0.78
C TRP A 4 -2.73 -15.94 -2.23
N ILE A 5 -2.63 -14.92 -3.09
CA ILE A 5 -2.99 -15.04 -4.51
C ILE A 5 -2.02 -16.01 -5.19
N THR A 6 -0.71 -15.81 -5.00
CA THR A 6 0.32 -16.72 -5.52
C THR A 6 0.13 -18.16 -5.00
N LEU A 7 -0.19 -18.35 -3.71
CA LEU A 7 -0.48 -19.68 -3.19
C LEU A 7 -1.70 -20.32 -3.89
N GLY A 8 -2.78 -19.55 -4.05
CA GLY A 8 -3.99 -20.01 -4.74
C GLY A 8 -3.73 -20.45 -6.18
N GLU A 9 -2.98 -19.67 -6.94
CA GLU A 9 -2.62 -20.03 -8.32
C GLU A 9 -1.74 -21.28 -8.39
N LYS A 10 -0.80 -21.43 -7.45
CA LYS A 10 0.06 -22.60 -7.36
C LYS A 10 -0.73 -23.89 -7.13
N ILE A 11 -1.81 -23.82 -6.35
CA ILE A 11 -2.70 -24.97 -6.12
C ILE A 11 -3.78 -25.14 -7.22
N GLY A 12 -3.70 -24.37 -8.30
CA GLY A 12 -4.55 -24.53 -9.48
C GLY A 12 -5.73 -23.56 -9.59
N CYS A 13 -5.90 -22.61 -8.67
CA CYS A 13 -6.89 -21.55 -8.82
C CYS A 13 -6.52 -20.58 -9.95
N LYS A 14 -7.47 -19.75 -10.39
CA LYS A 14 -7.27 -18.71 -11.40
C LYS A 14 -7.86 -17.39 -10.93
N SER A 15 -7.11 -16.31 -11.06
CA SER A 15 -7.63 -14.95 -10.89
C SER A 15 -8.67 -14.64 -11.95
N LEU A 16 -9.87 -14.25 -11.54
CA LEU A 16 -10.93 -13.79 -12.45
C LEU A 16 -10.89 -12.27 -12.64
N ALA A 17 -10.61 -11.54 -11.56
CA ALA A 17 -10.44 -10.10 -11.54
C ALA A 17 -9.46 -9.74 -10.41
N GLU A 18 -8.61 -8.75 -10.65
CA GLU A 18 -7.67 -8.23 -9.65
C GLU A 18 -7.86 -6.72 -9.52
N GLY A 19 -8.15 -6.27 -8.30
CA GLY A 19 -8.04 -4.86 -7.93
C GLY A 19 -6.64 -4.55 -7.44
N HIS A 20 -6.16 -3.34 -7.71
CA HIS A 20 -4.88 -2.88 -7.16
C HIS A 20 -5.15 -2.22 -5.82
N TYR A 21 -4.40 -2.64 -4.81
CA TYR A 21 -4.46 -2.00 -3.50
C TYR A 21 -3.82 -0.61 -3.58
N LEU A 22 -4.55 0.39 -3.12
CA LEU A 22 -4.04 1.73 -2.86
C LEU A 22 -3.76 1.83 -1.36
N GLY A 23 -2.49 1.93 -1.00
CA GLY A 23 -2.08 2.18 0.37
C GLY A 23 -2.23 3.66 0.72
N ALA A 24 -2.50 3.94 1.99
CA ALA A 24 -2.44 5.27 2.56
C ALA A 24 -1.36 5.28 3.64
N GLU A 25 -0.47 6.27 3.60
CA GLU A 25 0.42 6.58 4.71
C GLU A 25 -0.34 7.47 5.69
N ASN A 26 -0.40 7.10 6.96
CA ASN A 26 -1.13 7.86 7.97
C ASN A 26 -0.18 8.20 9.12
N ALA A 27 -0.17 9.46 9.50
CA ALA A 27 0.58 9.99 10.62
C ALA A 27 -0.37 10.28 11.79
N SER A 28 0.14 10.20 13.02
CA SER A 28 -0.56 10.80 14.17
C SER A 28 -0.35 12.32 14.15
N ASP A 29 -1.35 13.07 14.64
CA ASP A 29 -1.26 14.52 14.84
C ASP A 29 -0.09 14.95 15.74
N GLU A 30 0.45 14.04 16.55
CA GLU A 30 1.59 14.29 17.44
C GLU A 30 2.96 14.11 16.74
N MET A 31 3.00 13.61 15.50
CA MET A 31 4.24 13.42 14.77
C MET A 31 4.76 14.75 14.20
N ASP A 32 6.02 15.06 14.50
CA ASP A 32 6.67 16.27 13.96
C ASP A 32 7.01 16.13 12.48
N GLU A 33 7.09 17.28 11.81
CA GLU A 33 7.34 17.39 10.37
C GLU A 33 8.67 16.77 9.95
N ASP A 34 9.73 16.94 10.74
CA ASP A 34 11.07 16.43 10.43
C ASP A 34 11.10 14.90 10.46
N THR A 35 10.45 14.30 11.47
CA THR A 35 10.29 12.84 11.59
C THR A 35 9.45 12.29 10.44
N PHE A 36 8.32 12.91 10.11
CA PHE A 36 7.47 12.48 9.00
C PHE A 36 8.22 12.56 7.65
N ALA A 37 8.97 13.65 7.42
CA ALA A 37 9.79 13.80 6.23
C ALA A 37 10.92 12.75 6.18
N ALA A 38 11.52 12.40 7.32
CA ALA A 38 12.54 11.36 7.39
C ALA A 38 12.01 9.97 7.02
N ILE A 39 10.81 9.63 7.51
CA ILE A 39 10.13 8.37 7.18
C ILE A 39 9.82 8.32 5.68
N ASN A 40 9.23 9.38 5.10
CA ASN A 40 8.93 9.41 3.67
C ASN A 40 10.20 9.27 2.80
N ARG A 41 11.30 9.93 3.17
CA ARG A 41 12.60 9.72 2.48
C ARG A 41 13.06 8.26 2.52
N ALA A 42 12.85 7.57 3.65
CA ALA A 42 13.19 6.15 3.77
C ALA A 42 12.27 5.26 2.92
N VAL A 43 10.96 5.52 2.93
CA VAL A 43 9.98 4.81 2.11
C VAL A 43 10.28 4.99 0.62
N PHE A 44 10.61 6.20 0.16
CA PHE A 44 10.92 6.43 -1.25
C PHE A 44 12.16 5.67 -1.71
N LYS A 45 13.20 5.62 -0.86
CA LYS A 45 14.38 4.81 -1.12
C LYS A 45 14.01 3.33 -1.20
N ALA A 46 13.13 2.85 -0.31
CA ALA A 46 12.65 1.47 -0.36
C ALA A 46 11.85 1.18 -1.64
N VAL A 47 11.01 2.11 -2.11
CA VAL A 47 10.30 2.01 -3.39
C VAL A 47 11.28 1.94 -4.56
N ASP A 48 12.29 2.82 -4.59
CA ASP A 48 13.32 2.83 -5.63
C ASP A 48 14.11 1.51 -5.64
N MET A 49 14.54 1.04 -4.45
CA MET A 49 15.23 -0.24 -4.27
C MET A 49 14.37 -1.42 -4.72
N PHE A 50 13.11 -1.46 -4.31
CA PHE A 50 12.17 -2.52 -4.66
C PHE A 50 11.90 -2.55 -6.17
N ASN A 51 11.71 -1.38 -6.79
CA ASN A 51 11.45 -1.32 -8.21
C ASN A 51 12.65 -1.68 -9.08
N ALA A 52 13.88 -1.42 -8.61
CA ALA A 52 15.10 -1.84 -9.27
C ALA A 52 15.29 -3.37 -9.30
N ASP A 53 14.89 -4.07 -8.23
CA ASP A 53 14.90 -5.54 -8.17
C ASP A 53 13.82 -6.06 -7.24
N LYS A 54 12.63 -6.32 -7.81
CA LYS A 54 11.47 -6.82 -7.05
C LYS A 54 11.76 -8.18 -6.42
N ARG A 55 12.40 -9.08 -7.16
CA ARG A 55 12.66 -10.47 -6.76
C ARG A 55 13.49 -10.52 -5.47
N LYS A 56 14.46 -9.62 -5.32
CA LYS A 56 15.29 -9.51 -4.11
C LYS A 56 14.48 -9.37 -2.82
N TYR A 57 13.32 -8.71 -2.85
CA TYR A 57 12.57 -8.36 -1.63
C TYR A 57 11.30 -9.19 -1.40
N LEU A 58 10.86 -10.00 -2.36
CA LEU A 58 9.62 -10.79 -2.23
C LEU A 58 9.69 -11.87 -1.14
N HIS A 59 10.89 -12.28 -0.72
CA HIS A 59 11.08 -13.20 0.41
C HIS A 59 10.43 -12.67 1.69
N TYR A 60 10.38 -11.35 1.91
CA TYR A 60 9.72 -10.77 3.08
C TYR A 60 8.22 -11.10 3.16
N LEU A 61 7.55 -11.34 2.02
CA LEU A 61 6.13 -11.76 2.02
C LEU A 61 5.95 -13.23 2.45
N ILE A 62 7.01 -14.04 2.34
CA ILE A 62 7.02 -15.44 2.74
C ILE A 62 7.47 -15.55 4.21
N ASP A 63 8.59 -14.90 4.55
CA ASP A 63 9.32 -15.11 5.79
C ASP A 63 8.69 -14.37 6.99
N ASN A 64 8.11 -13.18 6.76
CA ASN A 64 7.61 -12.32 7.85
C ASN A 64 6.15 -12.59 8.24
N ASN A 65 5.58 -13.73 7.83
CA ASN A 65 4.19 -14.06 8.15
C ASN A 65 4.07 -15.51 8.70
N PRO A 66 4.20 -15.69 10.03
CA PRO A 66 4.13 -17.01 10.66
C PRO A 66 2.82 -17.77 10.36
N GLY A 67 1.70 -17.06 10.32
CA GLY A 67 0.39 -17.66 10.00
C GLY A 67 0.30 -18.11 8.54
N PHE A 68 0.94 -17.38 7.63
CA PHE A 68 1.04 -17.79 6.23
C PHE A 68 1.93 -19.02 6.06
N ALA A 69 3.12 -19.04 6.67
CA ALA A 69 4.07 -20.13 6.50
C ALA A 69 3.47 -21.50 6.91
N GLU A 70 2.72 -21.55 8.02
CA GLU A 70 2.03 -22.77 8.46
C GLU A 70 1.02 -23.26 7.41
N ILE A 71 0.20 -22.36 6.87
CA ILE A 71 -0.84 -22.72 5.90
C ILE A 71 -0.20 -23.09 4.57
N ALA A 72 0.73 -22.29 4.06
CA ALA A 72 1.44 -22.55 2.81
C ALA A 72 2.15 -23.91 2.85
N GLY A 73 2.75 -24.29 3.98
CA GLY A 73 3.38 -25.60 4.17
C GLY A 73 2.46 -26.79 3.92
N ARG A 74 1.16 -26.67 4.23
CA ARG A 74 0.16 -27.72 3.96
C ARG A 74 -0.10 -27.94 2.47
N TYR A 75 0.27 -26.97 1.63
CA TYR A 75 0.05 -26.94 0.19
C TYR A 75 1.36 -26.92 -0.62
N GLY A 76 2.48 -27.32 -0.01
CA GLY A 76 3.79 -27.40 -0.68
C GLY A 76 4.58 -26.08 -0.73
N GLY A 77 4.10 -25.03 -0.05
CA GLY A 77 4.78 -23.74 0.07
C GLY A 77 4.81 -22.93 -1.23
N ILE A 78 5.36 -21.71 -1.16
CA ILE A 78 5.66 -20.88 -2.32
C ILE A 78 7.11 -20.39 -2.25
N THR A 79 7.65 -19.96 -3.39
CA THR A 79 8.99 -19.39 -3.56
C THR A 79 8.87 -18.05 -4.27
N VAL A 80 9.97 -17.28 -4.29
CA VAL A 80 10.02 -16.00 -5.02
C VAL A 80 9.64 -16.14 -6.50
N ASP A 81 9.95 -17.29 -7.12
CA ASP A 81 9.64 -17.54 -8.53
C ASP A 81 8.16 -17.81 -8.80
N ASP A 82 7.37 -18.12 -7.77
CA ASP A 82 5.91 -18.34 -7.91
C ASP A 82 5.13 -17.02 -8.03
N PHE A 83 5.75 -15.87 -7.78
CA PHE A 83 5.08 -14.57 -7.81
C PHE A 83 4.96 -13.97 -9.22
N SER A 84 3.78 -13.40 -9.52
CA SER A 84 3.57 -12.58 -10.72
C SER A 84 4.05 -11.14 -10.47
N LEU A 85 5.25 -10.82 -10.94
CA LEU A 85 5.88 -9.50 -10.73
C LEU A 85 5.01 -8.28 -11.12
N PRO A 86 4.19 -8.32 -12.18
CA PRO A 86 3.33 -7.18 -12.55
C PRO A 86 2.28 -6.77 -11.52
N ARG A 87 1.98 -7.61 -10.52
CA ARG A 87 1.07 -7.25 -9.41
C ARG A 87 1.66 -6.22 -8.46
N PHE A 88 2.99 -6.17 -8.36
CA PHE A 88 3.67 -5.28 -7.42
C PHE A 88 3.95 -3.92 -8.06
N ARG A 89 3.08 -2.95 -7.75
CA ARG A 89 3.09 -1.60 -8.30
C ARG A 89 3.36 -0.54 -7.22
N TYR A 90 4.45 -0.71 -6.48
CA TYR A 90 4.85 0.28 -5.48
C TYR A 90 5.26 1.58 -6.18
N THR A 91 4.58 2.67 -5.82
CA THR A 91 4.89 4.03 -6.25
C THR A 91 5.27 4.86 -5.03
N LYS A 92 5.89 6.01 -5.28
CA LYS A 92 6.00 7.05 -4.25
C LYS A 92 4.59 7.58 -3.94
N ASP A 93 4.41 8.15 -2.77
CA ASP A 93 3.14 8.72 -2.39
C ASP A 93 2.73 9.82 -3.37
N THR A 94 1.42 9.99 -3.47
CA THR A 94 0.80 11.05 -4.26
C THR A 94 -0.34 11.59 -3.43
N HIS A 95 -0.45 12.91 -3.36
CA HIS A 95 -1.58 13.53 -2.68
C HIS A 95 -2.90 13.15 -3.36
N TYR A 96 -3.94 12.96 -2.56
CA TYR A 96 -5.30 12.77 -3.08
C TYR A 96 -5.75 14.05 -3.78
N SER A 97 -6.36 13.91 -4.96
CA SER A 97 -7.04 15.05 -5.59
C SER A 97 -8.31 15.39 -4.81
N GLU A 98 -8.74 16.65 -4.89
CA GLU A 98 -10.04 17.09 -4.34
C GLU A 98 -11.19 16.21 -4.87
N GLU A 99 -11.16 15.89 -6.16
CA GLU A 99 -12.11 14.97 -6.81
C GLU A 99 -12.10 13.58 -6.16
N THR A 100 -10.93 13.00 -5.87
CA THR A 100 -10.84 11.67 -5.23
C THR A 100 -11.44 11.71 -3.82
N ILE A 101 -11.21 12.80 -3.08
CA ILE A 101 -11.74 12.99 -1.74
C ILE A 101 -13.26 13.12 -1.79
N GLU A 102 -13.79 13.95 -2.68
CA GLU A 102 -15.23 14.17 -2.85
C GLU A 102 -15.96 12.89 -3.29
N ASP A 103 -15.44 12.19 -4.29
CA ASP A 103 -16.02 10.93 -4.78
C ASP A 103 -16.06 9.86 -3.69
N THR A 104 -14.96 9.73 -2.92
CA THR A 104 -14.88 8.77 -1.81
C THR A 104 -15.86 9.14 -0.70
N PHE A 105 -15.95 10.41 -0.33
CA PHE A 105 -16.89 10.90 0.68
C PHE A 105 -18.34 10.64 0.27
N ASN A 106 -18.72 11.01 -0.96
CA ASN A 106 -20.07 10.79 -1.49
C ASN A 106 -20.42 9.30 -1.59
N TRP A 107 -19.45 8.46 -1.97
CA TRP A 107 -19.62 7.01 -1.96
C TRP A 107 -19.90 6.51 -0.54
N MET A 108 -19.08 6.90 0.45
CA MET A 108 -19.27 6.49 1.85
C MET A 108 -20.63 6.94 2.42
N MET A 109 -21.05 8.18 2.13
CA MET A 109 -22.37 8.70 2.49
C MET A 109 -23.51 7.88 1.89
N ARG A 110 -23.44 7.56 0.59
CA ARG A 110 -24.46 6.78 -0.11
C ARG A 110 -24.62 5.37 0.46
N TRP A 111 -23.55 4.77 0.96
CA TRP A 111 -23.55 3.46 1.59
C TRP A 111 -23.83 3.51 3.10
N GLY A 112 -24.06 4.70 3.67
CA GLY A 112 -24.32 4.87 5.11
C GLY A 112 -23.10 4.55 5.99
N LEU A 113 -21.89 4.69 5.46
CA LEU A 113 -20.63 4.48 6.19
C LEU A 113 -20.19 5.73 6.96
N LEU A 114 -20.74 6.90 6.62
CA LEU A 114 -20.59 8.17 7.32
C LEU A 114 -21.98 8.72 7.65
N ASP A 115 -22.07 9.50 8.71
CA ASP A 115 -23.24 10.32 8.98
C ASP A 115 -23.13 11.68 8.26
N GLY A 116 -24.26 12.38 8.17
CA GLY A 116 -24.31 13.70 7.52
C GLY A 116 -23.65 14.83 8.31
N GLU A 117 -23.05 14.54 9.47
CA GLU A 117 -22.33 15.52 10.28
C GLU A 117 -20.81 15.50 9.99
N ALA A 118 -20.31 14.43 9.35
CA ALA A 118 -18.93 14.36 8.91
C ALA A 118 -18.61 15.37 7.80
N CYS A 119 -17.52 16.13 7.95
CA CYS A 119 -16.95 16.98 6.91
C CYS A 119 -15.66 16.36 6.37
N SER A 120 -15.48 16.32 5.04
CA SER A 120 -14.28 15.76 4.42
C SER A 120 -12.99 16.48 4.85
N THR A 121 -13.06 17.77 5.14
CA THR A 121 -11.91 18.57 5.60
C THR A 121 -11.44 18.23 7.01
N ASP A 122 -12.29 17.58 7.81
CA ASP A 122 -11.94 17.14 9.17
C ASP A 122 -11.29 15.74 9.15
N LEU A 123 -11.39 15.03 8.02
CA LEU A 123 -10.97 13.64 7.87
C LEU A 123 -9.70 13.48 7.03
N VAL A 124 -9.39 14.45 6.17
CA VAL A 124 -8.24 14.38 5.25
C VAL A 124 -7.41 15.65 5.36
N ASP A 125 -6.13 15.48 5.72
CA ASP A 125 -5.15 16.55 5.68
C ASP A 125 -4.48 16.62 4.30
N SER A 126 -4.82 17.66 3.54
CA SER A 126 -4.29 17.91 2.20
C SER A 126 -3.10 18.87 2.18
N ARG A 127 -2.53 19.25 3.33
CA ARG A 127 -1.41 20.20 3.38
C ARG A 127 -0.21 19.59 2.66
N VAL A 128 0.11 20.16 1.50
CA VAL A 128 1.30 19.82 0.71
C VAL A 128 2.52 20.24 1.52
N ALA A 129 3.39 19.29 1.90
CA ALA A 129 4.69 19.64 2.43
C ALA A 129 5.40 20.51 1.39
N SER A 130 5.79 21.74 1.74
CA SER A 130 6.50 22.60 0.80
C SER A 130 7.73 21.84 0.31
N PRO A 131 8.00 21.80 -1.02
CA PRO A 131 9.21 21.19 -1.51
C PRO A 131 10.37 21.90 -0.84
N ALA A 132 11.15 21.16 -0.04
CA ALA A 132 12.41 21.66 0.49
C ALA A 132 13.20 22.18 -0.71
N LEU A 133 13.41 23.50 -0.75
CA LEU A 133 14.24 24.13 -1.76
C LEU A 133 15.56 23.38 -1.76
N ALA A 134 15.92 22.81 -2.91
CA ALA A 134 17.26 22.27 -3.10
C ALA A 134 18.23 23.44 -2.84
N ASP A 135 19.01 23.32 -1.78
CA ASP A 135 20.14 24.21 -1.51
C ASP A 135 21.11 24.06 -2.70
N ASP A 136 21.36 25.18 -3.39
CA ASP A 136 22.31 25.33 -4.50
C ASP A 136 23.71 25.67 -3.95
#